data_AF-A0A318PGU8-F1
#
_entry.id   AF-A0A318PGU8-F1
#
_cell.length_a   1.000
_cell.length_b   1.000
_cell.length_c   1.000
_cell.angle_alpha   90.00
_cell.angle_beta   90.00
_cell.angle_gamma   90.00
#
_symmetry.space_group_name_H-M   'P 1'
#
loop_
_entity.id
_entity.type
_entity.pdbx_description
1 polymer ?
#
loop_
_entity_poly.entity_id
_entity_poly.type
_entity_poly.pdbx_seq_one_letter_code
_entity_poly.pdbx_strand_id
1 'polypeptide(L)'
;MTMSHESLADREYARNVGHDNPERAYILSDRDVWYRNPAYTGPELPHPEDDSAADFIAEHGIEAWRARPRRSPVPGAGWTAWGDGRDPCPF
;
A
#
# COMPACT_ATOMS: atom_id res chain seq x y z
N MET A 1 -19.88 16.55 -9.17
CA MET A 1 -19.38 16.17 -7.83
C MET A 1 -19.70 14.69 -7.63
N THR A 2 -18.86 13.81 -8.17
CA THR A 2 -18.98 12.36 -7.99
C THR A 2 -18.47 12.04 -6.59
N MET A 3 -19.39 11.78 -5.66
CA MET A 3 -19.08 11.48 -4.27
C MET A 3 -18.49 10.06 -4.14
N SER A 4 -17.25 9.99 -3.66
CA SER A 4 -16.44 8.80 -3.38
C SER A 4 -16.98 7.93 -2.22
N HIS A 5 -18.24 7.52 -2.26
CA HIS A 5 -18.85 6.65 -1.22
C HIS A 5 -18.23 5.25 -1.19
N GLU A 6 -17.73 4.82 -2.34
CA GLU A 6 -17.06 3.55 -2.57
C GLU A 6 -15.86 3.33 -1.64
N SER A 7 -15.22 4.39 -1.14
CA SER A 7 -14.03 4.28 -0.28
C SER A 7 -14.38 4.02 1.20
N LEU A 8 -15.58 4.35 1.67
CA LEU A 8 -15.92 4.24 3.09
C LEU A 8 -16.33 2.83 3.51
N ALA A 9 -17.16 2.16 2.70
CA ALA A 9 -17.60 0.79 2.97
C ALA A 9 -16.42 -0.18 3.02
N ASP A 10 -15.50 -0.07 2.06
CA ASP A 10 -14.31 -0.93 2.01
C ASP A 10 -13.33 -0.67 3.15
N ARG A 11 -13.20 0.59 3.59
CA ARG A 11 -12.40 0.92 4.77
C ARG A 11 -12.99 0.36 6.05
N GLU A 12 -14.31 0.38 6.18
CA GLU A 12 -15.01 -0.26 7.30
C GLU A 12 -14.85 -1.79 7.25
N TYR A 13 -15.00 -2.39 6.08
CA TYR A 13 -14.74 -3.81 5.87
C TYR A 13 -13.31 -4.19 6.25
N ALA A 14 -12.31 -3.49 5.73
CA ALA A 14 -10.90 -3.72 6.03
C ALA A 14 -10.59 -3.55 7.52
N ARG A 15 -11.27 -2.63 8.21
CA ARG A 15 -11.16 -2.46 9.66
C ARG A 15 -11.74 -3.66 10.41
N ASN A 16 -12.94 -4.10 10.05
CA ASN A 16 -13.63 -5.19 10.75
C ASN A 16 -12.89 -6.52 10.52
N VAL A 17 -12.60 -6.86 9.27
CA VAL A 17 -11.84 -8.09 8.93
C VAL A 17 -10.41 -8.01 9.44
N GLY A 18 -9.81 -6.83 9.40
CA GLY A 18 -8.47 -6.60 9.90
C GLY A 18 -8.34 -6.84 11.40
N HIS A 19 -9.37 -6.50 12.19
CA HIS A 19 -9.44 -6.80 13.62
C HIS A 19 -9.44 -8.31 13.89
N ASP A 20 -10.10 -9.10 13.03
CA ASP A 20 -10.15 -10.56 13.16
C ASP A 20 -8.87 -11.24 12.64
N ASN A 21 -8.07 -10.53 11.83
CA ASN A 21 -6.82 -11.03 11.24
C ASN A 21 -5.65 -10.06 11.51
N PRO A 22 -5.28 -9.81 12.78
CA PRO A 22 -4.28 -8.81 13.16
C PRO A 22 -2.85 -9.18 12.71
N GLU A 23 -2.63 -10.41 12.25
CA GLU A 23 -1.37 -10.89 11.68
C GLU A 23 -1.17 -10.47 10.21
N ARG A 24 -2.21 -9.99 9.53
CA ARG A 24 -2.15 -9.60 8.12
C ARG A 24 -1.99 -8.09 7.98
N ALA A 25 -0.94 -7.65 7.29
CA ALA A 25 -0.67 -6.22 7.05
C ALA A 25 -1.65 -5.56 6.06
N TYR A 26 -2.23 -6.34 5.14
CA TYR A 26 -3.17 -5.88 4.12
C TYR A 26 -4.38 -6.82 4.04
N ILE A 27 -5.56 -6.24 3.80
CA ILE A 27 -6.83 -6.94 3.61
C ILE A 27 -7.31 -6.69 2.18
N LEU A 28 -7.60 -7.76 1.45
CA LEU A 28 -8.20 -7.69 0.12
C LEU A 28 -9.72 -7.51 0.27
N SER A 29 -10.25 -6.45 -0.34
CA SER A 29 -11.69 -6.25 -0.50
C SER A 29 -12.27 -7.14 -1.60
N ASP A 30 -13.59 -7.26 -1.64
CA ASP A 30 -14.33 -7.96 -2.71
C ASP A 30 -14.18 -7.31 -4.08
N ARG A 31 -13.75 -6.05 -4.13
CA ARG A 31 -13.50 -5.29 -5.36
C ARG A 31 -12.07 -5.41 -5.87
N ASP A 32 -11.33 -6.39 -5.36
CA ASP A 32 -9.94 -6.65 -5.71
C ASP A 32 -9.01 -5.46 -5.41
N VAL A 33 -9.32 -4.72 -4.32
CA VAL A 33 -8.49 -3.62 -3.82
C VAL A 33 -7.92 -3.98 -2.47
N TRP A 34 -6.61 -3.84 -2.31
CA TRP A 34 -5.91 -4.06 -1.05
C TRP A 34 -5.93 -2.81 -0.16
N TYR A 35 -6.34 -2.99 1.10
CA TYR A 35 -6.37 -1.96 2.12
C TYR A 35 -5.40 -2.29 3.24
N ARG A 36 -4.72 -1.26 3.78
CA ARG A 36 -3.87 -1.43 4.96
C ARG A 36 -4.72 -1.83 6.16
N ASN A 37 -4.31 -2.90 6.86
CA ASN A 37 -4.98 -3.32 8.08
C ASN A 37 -4.61 -2.38 9.24
N PRO A 38 -5.58 -1.65 9.84
CA PRO A 38 -5.30 -0.78 10.98
C PRO A 38 -5.01 -1.55 12.28
N ALA A 39 -5.42 -2.81 12.39
CA ALA A 39 -5.15 -3.65 13.57
C ALA A 39 -3.78 -4.34 13.52
N TYR A 40 -3.09 -4.31 12.37
CA TYR A 40 -1.77 -4.92 12.23
C TYR A 40 -0.69 -4.08 12.91
N THR A 41 -0.05 -4.65 13.93
CA THR A 41 1.05 -4.01 14.68
C THR A 41 2.42 -4.63 14.38
N GLY A 42 2.47 -5.55 13.42
CA GLY A 42 3.71 -6.18 13.02
C GLY A 42 4.62 -5.21 12.25
N PRO A 43 5.83 -5.68 11.90
CA PRO A 43 6.74 -4.87 11.12
C PRO A 43 6.17 -4.60 9.74
N GLU A 44 6.54 -3.47 9.14
CA GLU A 44 6.01 -3.10 7.85
C GLU A 44 6.33 -4.15 6.78
N LEU A 45 5.32 -4.47 5.97
CA LEU A 45 5.40 -5.41 4.87
C LEU A 45 5.08 -4.69 3.55
N PRO A 46 5.65 -5.17 2.44
CA PRO A 46 5.34 -4.63 1.12
C PRO A 46 3.87 -4.83 0.77
N HIS A 47 3.38 -3.97 -0.11
CA HIS A 47 2.07 -4.17 -0.69
C HIS A 47 2.07 -5.47 -1.51
N PRO A 48 1.03 -6.32 -1.44
CA PRO A 48 1.00 -7.58 -2.18
C PRO A 48 1.16 -7.46 -3.70
N GLU A 49 0.78 -6.31 -4.26
CA GLU A 49 0.91 -6.01 -5.71
C GLU A 49 2.23 -5.32 -6.08
N ASP A 50 3.12 -5.07 -5.11
CA ASP A 50 4.44 -4.51 -5.39
C ASP A 50 5.41 -5.63 -5.80
N ASP A 51 5.35 -6.03 -7.07
CA ASP A 51 6.23 -7.04 -7.67
C ASP A 51 7.72 -6.70 -7.45
N SER A 52 8.06 -5.41 -7.49
CA SER A 52 9.44 -4.95 -7.28
C SER A 52 9.92 -5.17 -5.83
N ALA A 53 9.00 -5.09 -4.87
CA ALA A 53 9.31 -5.42 -3.49
C ALA A 53 9.46 -6.93 -3.29
N ALA A 54 8.62 -7.76 -3.94
CA ALA A 54 8.72 -9.21 -3.88
C ALA A 54 10.08 -9.70 -4.40
N ASP A 55 10.49 -9.24 -5.58
CA ASP A 55 11.80 -9.56 -6.17
C ASP A 55 12.96 -9.08 -5.28
N PHE A 56 12.88 -7.84 -4.77
CA PHE A 56 13.91 -7.29 -3.89
C PHE A 56 14.03 -8.06 -2.58
N ILE A 57 12.92 -8.48 -1.98
CA ILE A 57 12.90 -9.27 -0.74
C ILE A 57 13.43 -10.68 -1.01
N ALA A 58 13.14 -11.26 -2.17
CA ALA A 58 13.69 -12.55 -2.56
C ALA A 58 15.22 -12.48 -2.72
N GLU A 59 15.75 -11.38 -3.26
CA GLU A 59 17.20 -11.19 -3.46
C GLU A 59 17.94 -10.78 -2.17
N HIS A 60 17.40 -9.83 -1.41
CA HIS A 60 18.11 -9.16 -0.30
C HIS A 60 17.51 -9.40 1.08
N GLY A 61 16.34 -10.02 1.17
CA GLY A 61 15.61 -10.26 2.41
C GLY A 61 14.75 -9.09 2.87
N ILE A 62 13.80 -9.39 3.77
CA ILE A 62 12.81 -8.43 4.29
C ILE A 62 13.44 -7.32 5.14
N GLU A 63 14.54 -7.60 5.84
CA GLU A 63 15.25 -6.60 6.65
C GLU A 63 15.90 -5.53 5.78
N ALA A 64 16.48 -5.92 4.63
CA ALA A 64 17.04 -4.97 3.67
C ALA A 64 15.93 -4.08 3.09
N TRP A 65 14.76 -4.64 2.78
CA TRP A 65 13.61 -3.89 2.29
C TRP A 65 13.14 -2.84 3.29
N ARG A 66 13.03 -3.19 4.58
CA ARG A 66 12.64 -2.26 5.66
C ARG A 66 13.67 -1.16 5.91
N ALA A 67 14.95 -1.45 5.69
CA ALA A 67 16.02 -0.46 5.82
C ALA A 67 16.11 0.49 4.61
N ARG A 68 15.39 0.23 3.51
CA ARG A 68 15.43 1.12 2.33
C ARG A 68 14.85 2.48 2.71
N PRO A 69 15.52 3.59 2.35
CA PRO A 69 14.90 4.89 2.46
C PRO A 69 13.70 4.92 1.51
N ARG A 70 12.49 4.98 2.09
CA ARG A 70 11.29 5.25 1.31
C ARG A 70 11.52 6.59 0.63
N ARG A 71 11.34 6.68 -0.69
CA ARG A 71 11.46 7.95 -1.43
C ARG A 71 10.68 9.00 -0.64
N SER A 72 11.38 9.94 0.00
CA SER A 72 10.75 11.12 0.56
C SER A 72 9.96 11.79 -0.57
N PRO A 73 8.78 12.38 -0.29
CA PRO A 73 8.20 13.31 -1.25
C PRO A 73 9.27 14.38 -1.49
N VAL A 74 9.76 14.45 -2.73
CA VAL A 74 10.78 15.40 -3.15
C VAL A 74 10.30 16.80 -2.78
N PRO A 75 10.97 17.54 -1.87
CA PRO A 75 10.62 18.92 -1.61
C PRO A 75 11.05 19.72 -2.85
N GLY A 76 10.08 20.19 -3.64
CA GLY A 76 10.33 21.10 -4.76
C GLY A 76 10.39 20.49 -6.16
N ALA A 77 9.71 19.36 -6.42
CA ALA A 77 9.54 18.87 -7.78
C ALA A 77 8.54 19.75 -8.57
N GLY A 78 9.07 20.84 -9.14
CA GLY A 78 8.49 21.47 -10.32
C GLY A 78 8.33 20.42 -11.42
N TRP A 79 7.16 20.42 -12.02
CA TRP A 79 6.72 19.46 -13.02
C TRP A 79 7.59 19.54 -14.27
N THR A 80 8.53 18.62 -14.45
CA THR A 80 9.02 18.32 -15.80
C THR A 80 9.35 16.83 -15.96
N ALA A 81 8.51 16.19 -16.78
CA ALA A 81 8.76 15.01 -17.60
C ALA A 81 9.09 13.68 -16.89
N TRP A 82 8.07 12.84 -16.71
CA TRP A 82 7.98 11.54 -17.42
C TRP A 82 6.52 11.32 -17.82
N GLY A 83 6.23 11.47 -19.10
CA GLY A 83 5.00 10.96 -19.68
C GLY A 83 5.18 9.47 -19.93
N ASP A 84 4.45 8.65 -19.17
CA ASP A 84 3.52 7.67 -19.73
C ASP A 84 2.52 7.36 -18.60
N GLY A 85 1.30 7.89 -18.75
CA GLY A 85 0.31 7.97 -17.68
C GLY A 85 -0.20 6.62 -17.19
N ARG A 86 0.42 6.08 -16.14
CA ARG A 86 -0.25 5.18 -15.19
C ARG A 86 -0.14 5.78 -13.79
N ASP A 87 -1.30 6.20 -13.30
CA ASP A 87 -1.56 6.80 -12.01
C ASP A 87 -0.67 6.23 -10.88
N PRO A 88 0.06 7.08 -10.14
CA PRO A 88 0.54 6.67 -8.83
C PRO A 88 -0.68 6.41 -7.94
N CYS A 89 -0.73 5.22 -7.33
CA CYS A 89 -1.79 4.80 -6.42
C CYS A 89 -2.14 5.95 -5.45
N PRO A 90 -3.40 6.44 -5.43
CA PRO A 90 -3.75 7.57 -4.58
C PRO A 90 -3.78 7.13 -3.12
N PHE A 91 -3.13 7.93 -2.27
CA PHE A 91 -3.07 7.80 -0.81
C PHE A 91 -4.44 7.95 -0.13
#